data_AF-A0A239D3G7-F1
#
_entry.id   AF-A0A239D3G7-F1
#
_cell.length_a   1.000
_cell.length_b   1.000
_cell.length_c   1.000
_cell.angle_alpha   90.00
_cell.angle_beta   90.00
_cell.angle_gamma   90.00
#
_symmetry.space_group_name_H-M   'P 1'
#
loop_
_entity.id
_entity.type
_entity.pdbx_description
1 polymer ?
#
loop_
_entity_poly.entity_id
_entity_poly.type
_entity_poly.pdbx_seq_one_letter_code
_entity_poly.pdbx_strand_id
1 'polypeptide(L)'
;MRVSLATHGGLAAPIIRRLPPRVLDTDQLPGDAARELRRLVAAAAADPGAAGPAPHARDAMTYTITVDDSSDSTTLTSSDTGMSPAFGALLTWIERHLG
;
A
#
# COMPACT_ATOMS: atom_id res chain seq x y z
N MET A 1 -5.89 7.18 12.01
CA MET A 1 -5.44 6.96 10.61
C MET A 1 -5.49 5.46 10.36
N ARG A 2 -6.19 5.03 9.32
CA ARG A 2 -6.34 3.64 8.94
C ARG A 2 -5.72 3.42 7.57
N VAL A 3 -4.96 2.34 7.43
CA VAL A 3 -4.29 2.00 6.17
C VAL A 3 -4.74 0.62 5.74
N SER A 4 -5.29 0.49 4.54
CA SER A 4 -5.67 -0.78 3.94
C SER A 4 -4.76 -1.12 2.77
N LEU A 5 -4.41 -2.40 2.65
CA LEU A 5 -3.62 -2.96 1.55
C LEU A 5 -4.46 -3.96 0.76
N ALA A 6 -4.53 -3.75 -0.54
CA ALA A 6 -5.09 -4.67 -1.51
C ALA A 6 -4.05 -5.00 -2.59
N THR A 7 -3.94 -6.28 -2.94
CA THR A 7 -3.04 -6.77 -3.98
C THR A 7 -3.88 -7.31 -5.15
N HIS A 8 -3.50 -6.94 -6.36
CA HIS A 8 -4.19 -7.28 -7.59
C HIS A 8 -3.17 -7.84 -8.59
N GLY A 9 -3.52 -8.88 -9.34
CA GLY A 9 -2.60 -9.49 -10.33
C GLY A 9 -1.86 -10.71 -9.81
N GLY A 10 -1.13 -11.37 -10.72
CA GLY A 10 -0.51 -12.68 -10.51
C GLY A 10 -1.50 -13.86 -10.55
N LEU A 11 -0.98 -15.09 -10.61
CA LEU A 11 -1.78 -16.34 -10.68
C LEU A 11 -2.73 -16.53 -9.47
N ALA A 12 -2.53 -15.79 -8.38
CA ALA A 12 -3.36 -15.81 -7.17
C ALA A 12 -4.48 -14.76 -7.14
N ALA A 13 -4.60 -13.88 -8.15
CA ALA A 13 -5.62 -12.84 -8.25
C ALA A 13 -7.06 -13.28 -7.90
N PRO A 14 -7.58 -14.45 -8.35
CA PRO A 14 -8.94 -14.87 -7.98
C PRO A 14 -9.11 -15.24 -6.50
N ILE A 15 -8.02 -15.63 -5.82
CA ILE A 15 -8.02 -15.93 -4.38
C ILE A 15 -7.92 -14.62 -3.59
N ILE A 16 -6.97 -13.75 -3.95
CA ILE A 16 -6.72 -12.47 -3.27
C ILE A 16 -7.94 -11.53 -3.34
N ARG A 17 -8.69 -11.53 -4.46
CA ARG A 17 -9.95 -10.77 -4.60
C ARG A 17 -11.05 -11.17 -3.61
N ARG A 18 -10.98 -12.37 -3.02
CA ARG A 18 -11.95 -12.85 -2.02
C ARG A 18 -11.51 -12.61 -0.58
N LEU A 19 -10.26 -12.20 -0.35
CA LEU A 19 -9.79 -11.85 0.98
C LEU A 19 -10.26 -10.44 1.33
N PRO A 20 -10.70 -10.21 2.58
CA PRO A 20 -10.93 -8.85 3.05
C PRO A 20 -9.61 -8.07 2.96
N PRO A 21 -9.65 -6.77 2.58
CA PRO A 21 -8.46 -5.94 2.55
C PRO A 21 -7.79 -5.98 3.93
N ARG A 22 -6.46 -6.13 3.94
CA ARG A 22 -5.73 -6.17 5.20
C ARG A 22 -5.61 -4.75 5.73
N VAL A 23 -6.03 -4.52 6.97
CA VAL A 23 -6.15 -3.19 7.55
C VAL A 23 -5.21 -3.04 8.75
N LEU A 24 -4.44 -1.96 8.76
CA LEU A 24 -3.72 -1.45 9.93
C LEU A 24 -4.42 -0.20 10.44
N ASP A 25 -4.67 -0.16 11.75
CA ASP A 25 -5.22 1.01 12.42
C ASP A 25 -4.14 1.62 13.32
N THR A 26 -3.83 2.92 13.14
CA THR A 26 -2.82 3.58 13.98
C THR A 26 -3.15 3.56 15.45
N ASP A 27 -4.43 3.43 15.80
CA ASP A 27 -4.89 3.42 17.19
C ASP A 27 -4.59 2.06 17.86
N GLN A 28 -4.27 1.04 17.05
CA GLN A 28 -3.85 -0.29 17.50
C GLN A 28 -2.32 -0.47 17.45
N LEU A 29 -1.58 0.56 17.02
CA LEU A 29 -0.13 0.52 16.88
C LEU A 29 0.57 1.24 18.04
N PRO A 30 1.77 0.78 18.45
CA PRO A 30 2.64 1.56 19.34
C PRO A 30 2.91 2.95 18.76
N GLY A 31 3.05 3.97 19.62
CA GLY A 31 3.20 5.37 19.18
C GLY A 31 4.36 5.60 18.21
N ASP A 32 5.46 4.86 18.34
CA ASP A 32 6.59 4.91 17.41
C ASP A 32 6.25 4.34 16.03
N ALA A 33 5.58 3.19 16.00
CA ALA A 33 5.11 2.56 14.76
C ALA A 33 4.06 3.44 14.05
N ALA A 34 3.15 4.05 14.81
CA ALA A 34 2.15 4.96 14.27
C ALA A 34 2.76 6.25 13.69
N ARG A 35 3.88 6.74 14.25
CA ARG A 35 4.63 7.88 13.70
C ARG A 35 5.40 7.50 12.44
N GLU A 36 6.02 6.32 12.44
CA GLU A 36 6.76 5.83 11.28
C GLU A 36 5.83 5.57 10.09
N LEU A 37 4.67 4.96 10.32
CA LEU A 37 3.66 4.76 9.28
C LEU A 37 3.24 6.09 8.63
N ARG A 38 3.01 7.13 9.43
CA ARG A 38 2.67 8.48 8.92
C ARG A 38 3.78 9.06 8.05
N ARG A 39 5.05 8.88 8.43
CA ARG A 39 6.19 9.36 7.63
C ARG A 39 6.28 8.63 6.30
N LEU A 40 6.13 7.30 6.30
CA LEU A 40 6.17 6.49 5.09
C LEU A 40 5.02 6.83 4.14
N VAL A 41 3.82 7.04 4.67
CA VAL A 41 2.66 7.52 3.90
C VAL A 41 2.95 8.89 3.27
N ALA A 42 3.44 9.85 4.04
CA ALA A 42 3.75 11.18 3.54
C ALA A 42 4.83 11.14 2.44
N ALA A 43 5.87 10.33 2.61
CA ALA A 43 6.92 10.14 1.61
C ALA A 43 6.36 9.52 0.32
N ALA A 44 5.54 8.47 0.43
CA ALA A 44 4.93 7.81 -0.73
C ALA A 44 3.91 8.71 -1.45
N ALA A 45 3.20 9.58 -0.73
CA ALA A 45 2.28 10.55 -1.32
C ALA A 45 3.03 11.71 -2.03
N ALA A 46 4.20 12.12 -1.52
CA ALA A 46 5.03 13.15 -2.12
C ALA A 46 5.79 12.67 -3.37
N ASP A 47 6.03 11.35 -3.48
CA ASP A 47 6.65 10.70 -4.63
C ASP A 47 5.73 9.61 -5.20
N PRO A 48 4.71 9.99 -5.99
CA PRO A 48 3.73 9.06 -6.56
C PRO A 48 4.34 8.03 -7.55
N GLY A 49 5.66 8.08 -7.81
CA GLY A 49 6.31 7.23 -8.81
C GLY A 49 5.88 7.61 -10.23
N ALA A 50 6.51 6.99 -11.23
CA ALA A 50 6.13 7.20 -12.61
C ALA A 50 4.68 6.74 -12.81
N ALA A 51 3.79 7.68 -13.11
CA ALA A 51 2.38 7.44 -13.28
C ALA A 51 2.12 6.37 -14.35
N GLY A 52 1.56 5.24 -13.92
CA GLY A 52 0.80 4.36 -14.79
C GLY A 52 1.28 2.91 -14.76
N PRO A 53 0.35 1.93 -14.71
CA PRO A 53 0.72 0.55 -14.96
C PRO A 53 1.36 0.48 -16.34
N ALA A 54 2.61 -0.01 -16.42
CA ALA A 54 3.19 -0.36 -17.70
C ALA A 54 2.22 -1.35 -18.37
N PRO A 55 1.69 -1.03 -19.57
CA PRO A 55 0.79 -1.94 -20.22
C PRO A 55 1.60 -3.19 -20.58
N HIS A 56 1.12 -4.36 -20.15
CA HIS A 56 1.46 -5.69 -20.70
C HIS A 56 2.42 -6.62 -19.94
N ALA A 57 2.62 -6.50 -18.62
CA ALA A 57 3.08 -7.65 -17.85
C ALA A 57 1.87 -8.38 -17.24
N ARG A 58 1.43 -9.47 -17.88
CA ARG A 58 0.30 -10.30 -17.39
C ARG A 58 0.54 -10.87 -15.98
N ASP A 59 1.80 -10.86 -15.54
CA ASP A 59 2.28 -11.39 -14.27
C ASP A 59 2.62 -10.32 -13.22
N ALA A 60 2.59 -9.02 -13.56
CA ALA A 60 2.93 -7.96 -12.60
C ALA A 60 1.90 -7.89 -11.47
N MET A 61 2.39 -7.80 -10.23
CA MET A 61 1.56 -7.50 -9.07
C MET A 61 1.35 -5.99 -8.92
N THR A 62 0.09 -5.60 -8.80
CA THR A 62 -0.34 -4.24 -8.49
C THR A 62 -0.80 -4.16 -7.05
N TYR A 63 -0.29 -3.19 -6.32
CA TYR A 63 -0.66 -2.91 -4.94
C TYR A 63 -1.43 -1.61 -4.86
N THR A 64 -2.52 -1.63 -4.09
CA THR A 64 -3.32 -0.46 -3.77
C THR A 64 -3.29 -0.28 -2.27
N ILE A 65 -2.80 0.87 -1.82
CA ILE A 65 -2.78 1.29 -0.43
C ILE A 65 -3.77 2.44 -0.28
N THR A 66 -4.81 2.25 0.52
CA THR A 66 -5.75 3.32 0.86
C THR A 66 -5.47 3.78 2.27
N VAL A 67 -5.21 5.07 2.43
CA VAL A 67 -4.99 5.75 3.70
C VAL A 67 -6.22 6.59 3.99
N ASP A 68 -6.90 6.24 5.07
CA ASP A 68 -8.03 6.98 5.61
C ASP A 68 -7.57 7.75 6.85
N ASP A 69 -7.47 9.08 6.73
CA ASP A 69 -7.28 9.97 7.87
C ASP A 69 -8.61 10.65 8.22
N SER A 70 -8.67 11.25 9.41
CA SER A 70 -9.86 11.83 10.03
C SER A 70 -10.67 12.79 9.13
N SER A 71 -10.03 13.40 8.13
CA SER A 71 -10.67 14.33 7.19
C SER A 71 -10.56 13.92 5.72
N ASP A 72 -9.65 13.02 5.35
CA ASP A 72 -9.27 12.79 3.96
C ASP A 72 -8.90 11.32 3.70
N SER A 73 -9.26 10.82 2.51
CA SER A 73 -8.91 9.49 2.04
C SER A 73 -7.99 9.59 0.82
N THR A 74 -6.78 9.03 0.92
CA THR A 74 -5.76 9.03 -0.14
C THR A 74 -5.52 7.62 -0.63
N THR A 75 -5.58 7.40 -1.94
CA THR A 75 -5.26 6.09 -2.54
C THR A 75 -3.96 6.18 -3.32
N LEU A 76 -3.00 5.33 -2.96
CA LEU A 76 -1.73 5.15 -3.65
C LEU A 76 -1.77 3.81 -4.39
N THR A 77 -1.41 3.80 -5.67
CA THR A 77 -1.39 2.57 -6.48
C THR A 77 -0.08 2.45 -7.21
N SER A 78 0.55 1.27 -7.15
CA SER A 78 1.79 1.01 -7.87
C SER A 78 2.01 -0.47 -8.18
N SER A 79 2.85 -0.79 -9.16
CA SER A 79 3.23 -2.16 -9.51
C SER A 79 4.61 -2.54 -8.98
N ASP A 80 4.83 -3.83 -8.74
CA ASP A 80 6.14 -4.41 -8.41
C ASP A 80 7.28 -4.01 -9.35
N THR A 81 6.93 -3.73 -10.59
CA THR A 81 7.82 -3.38 -11.71
C THR A 81 8.04 -1.88 -11.87
N GLY A 82 7.27 -1.03 -11.19
CA GLY A 82 7.24 0.42 -11.44
C GLY A 82 7.15 1.31 -10.20
N MET A 83 7.21 0.74 -8.98
CA MET A 83 7.02 1.51 -7.76
C MET A 83 8.21 2.39 -7.39
N SER A 84 7.91 3.56 -6.81
CA SER A 84 8.93 4.42 -6.21
C SER A 84 9.55 3.73 -4.99
N PRO A 85 10.81 4.06 -4.63
CA PRO A 85 11.42 3.55 -3.41
C PRO A 85 10.59 3.86 -2.16
N ALA A 86 9.93 5.02 -2.12
CA ALA A 86 9.06 5.42 -1.02
C ALA A 86 7.82 4.51 -0.92
N PHE A 87 7.18 4.19 -2.04
CA PHE A 87 6.05 3.26 -2.07
C PHE A 87 6.49 1.85 -1.63
N GLY A 88 7.64 1.36 -2.10
CA GLY A 88 8.17 0.05 -1.71
C GLY A 88 8.51 -0.06 -0.22
N ALA A 89 9.05 1.00 0.37
CA ALA A 89 9.30 1.07 1.80
C ALA A 89 8.00 1.02 2.62
N LEU A 90 6.97 1.77 2.20
CA LEU A 90 5.64 1.73 2.82
C LEU A 90 5.02 0.33 2.74
N LEU A 91 5.02 -0.28 1.55
CA LEU A 91 4.47 -1.63 1.33
C LEU A 91 5.17 -2.66 2.23
N THR A 92 6.50 -2.68 2.22
CA THR A 92 7.30 -3.61 3.04
C THR A 92 7.00 -3.45 4.54
N TRP A 93 6.86 -2.20 5.00
CA TRP A 93 6.54 -1.92 6.39
C TRP A 93 5.14 -2.43 6.77
N ILE A 94 4.15 -2.20 5.91
CA ILE A 94 2.77 -2.66 6.10
C ILE A 94 2.72 -4.19 6.14
N GLU A 95 3.36 -4.87 5.18
CA GLU A 95 3.37 -6.34 5.13
C GLU A 95 3.98 -6.97 6.37
N ARG A 96 5.05 -6.36 6.92
CA ARG A 96 5.69 -6.81 8.15
C ARG A 96 4.79 -6.68 9.39
N HIS A 97 3.93 -5.66 9.44
CA HIS A 97 3.05 -5.43 10.60
C HIS A 97 1.70 -6.14 10.51
N LEU A 98 1.35 -6.64 9.31
CA LEU A 98 0.14 -7.42 9.10
C LEU A 98 0.37 -8.94 9.19
N GLY A 99 1.62 -9.40 9.28
CA GLY A 99 2.02 -10.81 9.40
C GLY A 99 2.43 -11.16 10.82
#